data_AF-A0A8C1GMA8-F1
#
_entry.id   AF-A0A8C1GMA8-F1
#
_cell.length_a   1.000
_cell.length_b   1.000
_cell.length_c   1.000
_cell.angle_alpha   90.00
_cell.angle_beta   90.00
_cell.angle_gamma   90.00
#
_symmetry.space_group_name_H-M   'P 1'
#
loop_
_entity.id
_entity.type
_entity.pdbx_description
1 polymer ?
#
loop_
_entity_poly.entity_id
_entity_poly.type
_entity_poly.pdbx_seq_one_letter_code
_entity_poly.pdbx_strand_id
1 'polypeptide(L)'
;MRPLVILLTLAITILISEHRGTATVVEDFNHIERCKESLYMGTPPRGFRDSRLKKICQHYADKPRYVTLYDSKNHIPVYSAYTFKKTEGDRRVDYPWMYEPQLAELDGNGNMMPFPTGYLHMKFEDSQAVLDDYSDVVLYERGHLNPDQHQSDPQDRAATYTLTNVVPEIREFNIGPWREHEERIRVRLNNFCRGVAYVVTGVTTTGNMIRRNNQDRVGIPEEVWSAYCCAEYDRNAPHNIRIRFPTQAALAKNAKEGNRVQEITVQELEIYLTSKMAVDKNFQLFYDNCNSPSPLPPYLNYIK
;
A
#
# COMPACT_ATOMS: atom_id res chain seq x y z
N MET A 1 71.67 -21.17 18.34
CA MET A 1 70.55 -21.68 17.52
C MET A 1 69.27 -21.60 18.35
N ARG A 2 68.43 -20.60 18.11
CA ARG A 2 67.06 -20.47 18.62
C ARG A 2 66.22 -19.97 17.43
N PRO A 3 65.14 -20.66 17.02
CA PRO A 3 64.36 -20.22 15.89
C PRO A 3 63.42 -19.08 16.31
N LEU A 4 63.36 -18.06 15.47
CA LEU A 4 62.46 -16.92 15.59
C LEU A 4 61.06 -17.36 15.15
N VAL A 5 60.09 -17.36 16.05
CA VAL A 5 58.67 -17.63 15.72
C VAL A 5 58.06 -16.31 15.23
N ILE A 6 57.70 -16.25 13.95
CA ILE A 6 56.99 -15.11 13.35
C ILE A 6 55.49 -15.35 13.59
N LEU A 7 54.88 -14.56 14.49
CA LEU A 7 53.43 -14.52 14.67
C LEU A 7 52.85 -13.50 13.67
N LEU A 8 52.17 -14.01 12.63
CA LEU A 8 51.31 -13.20 11.75
C LEU A 8 49.93 -13.07 12.40
N THR A 9 49.65 -11.93 13.02
CA THR A 9 48.29 -11.60 13.48
C THR A 9 47.51 -10.97 12.32
N LEU A 10 46.55 -11.73 11.80
CA LEU A 10 45.62 -11.32 10.75
C LEU A 10 44.61 -10.31 11.35
N ALA A 11 44.68 -9.05 10.96
CA ALA A 11 43.69 -8.04 11.33
C ALA A 11 42.43 -8.23 10.46
N ILE A 12 41.37 -8.80 11.03
CA ILE A 12 40.06 -8.89 10.39
C ILE A 12 39.36 -7.55 10.62
N THR A 13 39.42 -6.66 9.63
CA THR A 13 38.56 -5.47 9.58
C THR A 13 37.14 -5.90 9.30
N ILE A 14 36.32 -5.95 10.35
CA ILE A 14 34.87 -6.05 10.23
C ILE A 14 34.38 -4.71 9.66
N LEU A 15 34.11 -4.69 8.35
CA LEU A 15 33.33 -3.64 7.72
C LEU A 15 31.91 -3.75 8.28
N ILE A 16 31.63 -3.00 9.34
CA ILE A 16 30.26 -2.68 9.72
C ILE A 16 29.75 -1.81 8.58
N SER A 17 28.99 -2.42 7.67
CA SER A 17 28.22 -1.68 6.68
C SER A 17 27.20 -0.84 7.44
N GLU A 18 27.55 0.42 7.71
CA GLU A 18 26.56 1.45 7.98
C GLU A 18 25.68 1.51 6.73
N HIS A 19 24.54 0.81 6.75
CA HIS A 19 23.44 1.08 5.86
C HIS A 19 22.91 2.47 6.21
N ARG A 20 23.58 3.50 5.68
CA ARG A 20 23.00 4.83 5.55
C ARG A 20 21.80 4.65 4.64
N GLY A 21 20.61 4.79 5.19
CA GLY A 21 19.35 4.70 4.45
C GLY A 21 19.36 5.68 3.29
N THR A 22 19.62 5.18 2.09
CA THR A 22 19.54 5.93 0.84
C THR A 22 18.08 5.96 0.39
N ALA A 23 17.51 7.16 0.33
CA ALA A 23 16.26 7.58 -0.34
C ALA A 23 15.12 6.54 -0.47
N THR A 24 13.99 6.74 0.22
CA THR A 24 12.83 5.81 0.25
C THR A 24 11.79 6.00 -0.87
N VAL A 25 12.08 6.84 -1.87
CA VAL A 25 11.51 6.66 -3.22
C VAL A 25 12.41 5.69 -3.95
N VAL A 26 11.88 4.49 -4.21
CA VAL A 26 12.67 3.38 -4.75
C VAL A 26 12.53 3.30 -6.25
N GLU A 27 13.58 2.87 -6.95
CA GLU A 27 13.45 2.57 -8.39
C GLU A 27 12.56 1.35 -8.62
N ASP A 28 12.65 0.35 -7.74
CA ASP A 28 11.83 -0.86 -7.73
C ASP A 28 11.61 -1.38 -6.31
N PHE A 29 10.37 -1.75 -5.98
CA PHE A 29 10.02 -2.39 -4.71
C PHE A 29 10.71 -3.75 -4.52
N ASN A 30 11.00 -4.46 -5.60
CA ASN A 30 11.66 -5.77 -5.57
C ASN A 30 13.08 -5.72 -5.01
N HIS A 31 13.73 -4.56 -5.10
CA HIS A 31 15.15 -4.40 -4.76
C HIS A 31 15.38 -3.95 -3.31
N ILE A 32 14.31 -3.70 -2.54
CA ILE A 32 14.43 -3.36 -1.11
C ILE A 32 13.87 -4.49 -0.25
N GLU A 33 14.78 -5.15 0.47
CA GLU A 33 14.56 -6.44 1.10
C GLU A 33 13.38 -6.49 2.08
N ARG A 34 13.03 -5.39 2.73
CA ARG A 34 11.90 -5.37 3.68
C ARG A 34 10.62 -4.72 3.13
N CYS A 35 10.72 -3.89 2.10
CA CYS A 35 9.53 -3.32 1.44
C CYS A 35 8.74 -4.39 0.69
N LYS A 36 9.45 -5.38 0.14
CA LYS A 36 8.86 -6.55 -0.53
C LYS A 36 8.00 -7.41 0.40
N GLU A 37 8.16 -7.34 1.73
CA GLU A 37 7.34 -8.09 2.69
C GLU A 37 5.85 -7.68 2.64
N SER A 38 5.57 -6.49 2.11
CA SER A 38 4.21 -5.99 1.89
C SER A 38 3.55 -6.53 0.62
N LEU A 39 4.28 -7.32 -0.18
CA LEU A 39 3.91 -7.76 -1.51
C LEU A 39 3.90 -9.28 -1.58
N TYR A 40 2.87 -9.86 -2.21
CA TYR A 40 2.81 -11.31 -2.40
C TYR A 40 4.01 -11.79 -3.24
N MET A 41 4.77 -12.75 -2.72
CA MET A 41 6.04 -13.23 -3.32
C MET A 41 7.04 -12.09 -3.60
N GLY A 42 6.96 -11.01 -2.82
CA GLY A 42 7.81 -9.84 -2.99
C GLY A 42 7.59 -9.05 -4.27
N THR A 43 6.52 -9.34 -5.04
CA THR A 43 6.31 -8.79 -6.38
C THR A 43 5.19 -7.73 -6.39
N PRO A 44 5.44 -6.51 -6.90
CA PRO A 44 4.41 -5.48 -6.97
C PRO A 44 3.39 -5.71 -8.09
N PRO A 45 2.21 -5.07 -8.04
CA PRO A 45 1.30 -5.00 -9.18
C PRO A 45 2.00 -4.60 -10.48
N ARG A 46 1.82 -5.41 -11.52
CA ARG A 46 2.45 -5.22 -12.83
C ARG A 46 1.57 -4.35 -13.72
N GLY A 47 2.19 -3.70 -14.70
CA GLY A 47 1.51 -2.99 -15.78
C GLY A 47 1.47 -1.47 -15.68
N PHE A 48 1.86 -0.90 -14.54
CA PHE A 48 2.08 0.54 -14.40
C PHE A 48 3.41 0.95 -15.05
N ARG A 49 3.35 1.64 -16.20
CA ARG A 49 4.54 2.02 -16.99
C ARG A 49 4.91 3.50 -16.92
N ASP A 50 4.09 4.33 -16.28
CA ASP A 50 4.37 5.75 -16.16
C ASP A 50 5.56 5.98 -15.21
N SER A 51 6.70 6.38 -15.77
CA SER A 51 7.94 6.62 -15.04
C SER A 51 7.88 7.83 -14.11
N ARG A 52 6.82 8.64 -14.17
CA ARG A 52 6.60 9.78 -13.27
C ARG A 52 6.05 9.33 -11.92
N LEU A 53 5.37 8.18 -11.88
CA LEU A 53 4.85 7.63 -10.63
C LEU A 53 6.00 7.29 -9.69
N LYS A 54 5.82 7.65 -8.42
CA LYS A 54 6.80 7.46 -7.36
C LYS A 54 6.49 6.18 -6.60
N LYS A 55 7.45 5.28 -6.51
CA LYS A 55 7.34 4.06 -5.70
C LYS A 55 7.86 4.38 -4.31
N ILE A 56 6.96 4.55 -3.35
CA ILE A 56 7.30 4.93 -1.98
C ILE A 56 7.31 3.68 -1.13
N CYS A 57 8.46 3.36 -0.54
CA CYS A 57 8.48 2.43 0.56
C CYS A 57 8.23 3.20 1.86
N GLN A 58 7.06 3.00 2.44
CA GLN A 58 6.57 3.79 3.56
C GLN A 58 7.30 3.36 4.83
N HIS A 59 8.09 4.26 5.40
CA HIS A 59 8.84 4.01 6.64
C HIS A 59 8.28 4.86 7.76
N TYR A 60 8.11 4.23 8.93
CA TYR A 60 7.76 4.92 10.16
C TYR A 60 8.52 4.32 11.33
N ALA A 61 9.17 5.18 12.12
CA ALA A 61 10.10 4.79 13.19
C ALA A 61 11.20 3.83 12.68
N ASP A 62 11.83 4.20 11.56
CA ASP A 62 12.93 3.49 10.88
C ASP A 62 12.61 2.07 10.44
N LYS A 63 11.31 1.74 10.34
CA LYS A 63 10.82 0.44 9.90
C LYS A 63 9.94 0.61 8.67
N PRO A 64 10.13 -0.22 7.63
CA PRO A 64 9.21 -0.29 6.52
C PRO A 64 7.88 -0.87 6.99
N ARG A 65 6.78 -0.30 6.50
CA ARG A 65 5.42 -0.61 6.95
C ARG A 65 4.56 -1.16 5.83
N TYR A 66 4.54 -0.46 4.70
CA TYR A 66 3.82 -0.84 3.49
C TYR A 66 4.41 -0.12 2.27
N VAL A 67 3.86 -0.35 1.08
CA VAL A 67 4.30 0.34 -0.14
C VAL A 67 3.15 1.10 -0.77
N THR A 68 3.49 2.20 -1.43
CA THR A 68 2.53 3.05 -2.16
C THR A 68 3.11 3.41 -3.52
N LEU A 69 2.33 3.20 -4.58
CA LEU A 69 2.60 3.83 -5.87
C LEU A 69 1.87 5.17 -5.91
N TYR A 70 2.61 6.26 -6.02
CA TYR A 70 2.11 7.62 -5.83
C TYR A 70 2.20 8.47 -7.09
N ASP A 71 1.15 9.22 -7.39
CA ASP A 71 1.13 10.19 -8.47
C ASP A 71 1.41 11.59 -7.89
N SER A 72 2.65 12.06 -8.02
CA SER A 72 3.05 13.39 -7.54
C SER A 72 2.49 14.53 -8.38
N LYS A 73 1.89 14.26 -9.55
CA LYS A 73 1.22 15.29 -10.36
C LYS A 73 -0.20 15.54 -9.85
N ASN A 74 -0.91 14.46 -9.51
CA ASN A 74 -2.29 14.53 -9.01
C ASN A 74 -2.36 14.50 -7.47
N HIS A 75 -1.21 14.45 -6.80
CA HIS A 75 -1.06 14.42 -5.34
C HIS A 75 -1.86 13.31 -4.64
N ILE A 76 -2.02 12.15 -5.29
CA ILE A 76 -2.76 11.00 -4.73
C ILE A 76 -2.01 9.67 -4.92
N PRO A 77 -2.19 8.69 -4.02
CA PRO A 77 -1.79 7.32 -4.30
C PRO A 77 -2.62 6.71 -5.43
N VAL A 78 -1.94 6.02 -6.34
CA VAL A 78 -2.56 5.14 -7.35
C VAL A 78 -3.00 3.84 -6.68
N TYR A 79 -2.14 3.28 -5.83
CA TYR A 79 -2.48 2.19 -4.92
C TYR A 79 -1.56 2.18 -3.69
N SER A 80 -2.03 1.55 -2.61
CA SER A 80 -1.23 1.10 -1.47
C SER A 80 -1.32 -0.43 -1.35
N ALA A 81 -0.20 -1.09 -1.08
CA ALA A 81 -0.13 -2.54 -0.87
C ALA A 81 0.51 -2.86 0.49
N TYR A 82 -0.13 -3.75 1.25
CA TYR A 82 0.20 -4.03 2.65
C TYR A 82 -0.17 -5.46 3.05
N THR A 83 0.42 -5.94 4.14
CA THR A 83 -0.03 -7.18 4.79
C THR A 83 -1.13 -6.89 5.78
N PHE A 84 -2.23 -7.63 5.73
CA PHE A 84 -3.28 -7.58 6.74
C PHE A 84 -2.79 -8.17 8.07
N LYS A 85 -3.10 -7.51 9.19
CA LYS A 85 -2.79 -8.00 10.54
C LYS A 85 -4.07 -8.39 11.25
N LYS A 86 -4.04 -9.51 11.99
CA LYS A 86 -5.18 -9.91 12.82
C LYS A 86 -5.42 -8.87 13.90
N THR A 87 -6.65 -8.37 13.97
CA THR A 87 -7.00 -7.17 14.74
C THR A 87 -8.48 -7.17 15.11
N GLU A 88 -8.81 -6.64 16.28
CA GLU A 88 -10.19 -6.51 16.77
C GLU A 88 -10.98 -5.40 16.05
N GLY A 89 -10.32 -4.63 15.19
CA GLY A 89 -10.94 -3.52 14.46
C GLY A 89 -10.95 -2.20 15.22
N ASP A 90 -10.20 -2.12 16.32
CA ASP A 90 -9.99 -0.87 17.06
C ASP A 90 -9.42 0.21 16.14
N ARG A 91 -10.11 1.34 16.05
CA ARG A 91 -9.63 2.53 15.36
C ARG A 91 -9.01 3.50 16.37
N ARG A 92 -7.87 4.08 16.04
CA ARG A 92 -7.21 5.09 16.88
C ARG A 92 -7.07 6.39 16.12
N VAL A 93 -7.87 7.38 16.49
CA VAL A 93 -7.90 8.70 15.82
C VAL A 93 -6.75 9.61 16.29
N ASP A 94 -6.00 9.23 17.31
CA ASP A 94 -5.00 10.09 17.97
C ASP A 94 -3.58 9.90 17.41
N TYR A 95 -3.44 9.96 16.09
CA TYR A 95 -2.14 10.07 15.42
C TYR A 95 -2.08 11.35 14.59
N PRO A 96 -0.96 12.10 14.64
CA PRO A 96 -0.79 13.26 13.78
C PRO A 96 -0.72 12.83 12.33
N TRP A 97 -1.26 13.66 11.44
CA TRP A 97 -1.09 13.47 10.00
C TRP A 97 0.36 13.72 9.59
N MET A 98 0.85 12.91 8.67
CA MET A 98 2.24 12.88 8.26
C MET A 98 2.42 13.14 6.75
N TYR A 99 3.63 13.57 6.40
CA TYR A 99 4.10 13.76 5.04
C TYR A 99 5.35 12.91 4.78
N GLU A 100 5.70 12.76 3.51
CA GLU A 100 6.89 12.05 3.04
C GLU A 100 8.00 13.06 2.67
N PRO A 101 9.04 13.27 3.50
CA PRO A 101 10.09 14.24 3.23
C PRO A 101 10.83 13.98 1.92
N GLN A 102 11.05 12.71 1.60
CA GLN A 102 11.74 12.21 0.40
C GLN A 102 11.03 12.54 -0.92
N LEU A 103 9.78 13.02 -0.89
CA LEU A 103 9.11 13.53 -2.09
C LEU A 103 9.49 14.97 -2.42
N ALA A 104 9.86 15.77 -1.41
CA ALA A 104 10.17 17.20 -1.55
C ALA A 104 11.68 17.51 -1.47
N GLU A 105 12.43 16.67 -0.75
CA GLU A 105 13.84 16.88 -0.43
C GLU A 105 14.68 15.69 -0.88
N LEU A 106 15.75 15.95 -1.64
CA LEU A 106 16.66 14.91 -2.14
C LEU A 106 17.36 14.15 -1.01
N ASP A 107 17.67 14.85 0.10
CA ASP A 107 18.32 14.28 1.29
C ASP A 107 17.32 13.94 2.41
N GLY A 108 16.03 13.82 2.09
CA GLY A 108 15.01 13.44 3.07
C GLY A 108 15.35 12.12 3.76
N ASN A 109 15.17 12.05 5.09
CA ASN A 109 15.54 10.90 5.94
C ASN A 109 14.79 9.59 5.63
N GLY A 110 13.85 9.66 4.68
CA GLY A 110 13.06 8.57 4.17
C GLY A 110 11.97 8.03 5.08
N ASN A 111 11.83 8.59 6.29
CA ASN A 111 10.76 8.28 7.23
C ASN A 111 9.65 9.33 7.10
N MET A 112 8.41 8.89 7.16
CA MET A 112 7.28 9.80 7.26
C MET A 112 7.35 10.61 8.56
N MET A 113 7.01 11.90 8.48
CA MET A 113 7.11 12.83 9.61
C MET A 113 5.80 13.59 9.81
N PRO A 114 5.43 13.92 11.07
CA PRO A 114 4.24 14.73 11.33
C PRO A 114 4.37 16.10 10.68
N PHE A 115 3.26 16.62 10.14
CA PHE A 115 3.25 17.99 9.63
C PHE A 115 3.65 18.98 10.73
N PRO A 116 4.56 19.93 10.45
CA PRO A 116 4.92 20.96 11.41
C PRO A 116 3.71 21.87 11.69
N THR A 117 3.57 22.33 12.94
CA THR A 117 2.49 23.25 13.37
C THR A 117 2.70 24.70 12.91
N GLY A 118 3.53 24.93 11.90
CA GLY A 118 4.00 26.25 11.48
C GLY A 118 4.27 26.32 9.98
N TYR A 119 5.34 26.99 9.58
CA TYR A 119 5.66 27.15 8.16
C TYR A 119 5.99 25.80 7.51
N LEU A 120 5.19 25.42 6.51
CA LEU A 120 5.48 24.33 5.60
C LEU A 120 6.17 24.90 4.36
N HIS A 121 7.35 24.38 4.04
CA HIS A 121 8.10 24.84 2.88
C HIS A 121 7.33 24.52 1.58
N MET A 122 7.24 25.47 0.64
CA MET A 122 6.42 25.34 -0.59
C MET A 122 6.71 24.08 -1.41
N LYS A 123 7.95 23.57 -1.37
CA LYS A 123 8.35 22.29 -2.02
C LYS A 123 7.50 21.09 -1.60
N PHE A 124 6.92 21.09 -0.40
CA PHE A 124 6.01 20.03 0.02
C PHE A 124 4.70 20.12 -0.77
N GLU A 125 4.16 21.32 -0.97
CA GLU A 125 2.94 21.53 -1.74
C GLU A 125 3.08 21.15 -3.22
N ASP A 126 4.28 21.26 -3.78
CA ASP A 126 4.54 20.89 -5.18
C ASP A 126 4.59 19.36 -5.38
N SER A 127 5.04 18.63 -4.36
CA SER A 127 5.38 17.20 -4.49
C SER A 127 4.30 16.26 -3.97
N GLN A 128 3.46 16.72 -3.04
CA GLN A 128 2.44 15.91 -2.38
C GLN A 128 1.28 16.76 -1.85
N ALA A 129 0.21 16.10 -1.45
CA ALA A 129 -0.91 16.75 -0.79
C ALA A 129 -0.51 17.24 0.61
N VAL A 130 -1.08 18.38 1.03
CA VAL A 130 -0.89 18.94 2.37
C VAL A 130 -2.24 19.07 3.09
N LEU A 131 -2.22 19.29 4.40
CA LEU A 131 -3.46 19.36 5.20
C LEU A 131 -4.43 20.44 4.72
N ASP A 132 -3.90 21.58 4.29
CA ASP A 132 -4.68 22.70 3.74
C ASP A 132 -5.37 22.36 2.41
N ASP A 133 -4.96 21.30 1.70
CA ASP A 133 -5.71 20.83 0.53
C ASP A 133 -7.05 20.19 0.91
N TYR A 134 -7.23 19.81 2.18
CA TYR A 134 -8.43 19.15 2.70
C TYR A 134 -9.25 20.03 3.67
N SER A 135 -8.80 21.24 4.02
CA SER A 135 -9.42 22.08 5.06
C SER A 135 -10.80 22.62 4.67
N ASP A 136 -10.98 23.02 3.40
CA ASP A 136 -12.17 23.75 2.93
C ASP A 136 -13.12 22.89 2.07
N VAL A 137 -12.98 21.57 2.14
CA VAL A 137 -13.72 20.61 1.31
C VAL A 137 -14.59 19.67 2.13
N VAL A 138 -15.66 20.22 2.72
CA VAL A 138 -16.59 19.51 3.64
C VAL A 138 -17.22 18.23 3.07
N LEU A 139 -17.27 18.10 1.74
CA LEU A 139 -17.83 16.93 1.05
C LEU A 139 -16.93 15.68 1.17
N TYR A 140 -15.63 15.86 1.34
CA TYR A 140 -14.66 14.77 1.27
C TYR A 140 -14.09 14.43 2.64
N GLU A 141 -13.95 13.13 2.88
CA GLU A 141 -13.15 12.56 3.94
C GLU A 141 -11.78 12.16 3.40
N ARG A 142 -10.82 12.08 4.32
CA ARG A 142 -9.48 11.51 4.06
C ARG A 142 -9.57 9.98 4.09
N GLY A 143 -9.95 9.40 2.95
CA GLY A 143 -10.12 7.96 2.79
C GLY A 143 -8.79 7.23 2.69
N HIS A 144 -8.54 6.27 3.58
CA HIS A 144 -7.30 5.51 3.62
C HIS A 144 -7.32 4.35 2.62
N LEU A 145 -6.24 4.14 1.88
CA LEU A 145 -6.09 2.94 1.05
C LEU A 145 -5.57 1.73 1.85
N ASN A 146 -4.63 1.98 2.76
CA ASN A 146 -4.28 1.08 3.87
C ASN A 146 -4.97 1.58 5.15
N PRO A 147 -6.10 0.98 5.58
CA PRO A 147 -6.85 1.47 6.73
C PRO A 147 -6.26 1.00 8.06
N ASP A 148 -6.35 1.86 9.08
CA ASP A 148 -5.87 1.59 10.44
C ASP A 148 -6.46 0.30 11.04
N GLN A 149 -7.73 0.01 10.72
CA GLN A 149 -8.46 -1.15 11.21
C GLN A 149 -7.93 -2.48 10.66
N HIS A 150 -7.06 -2.48 9.64
CA HIS A 150 -6.38 -3.68 9.13
C HIS A 150 -5.01 -3.88 9.77
N GLN A 151 -4.58 -2.95 10.64
CA GLN A 151 -3.32 -2.98 11.36
C GLN A 151 -3.54 -3.26 12.85
N SER A 152 -2.60 -3.96 13.49
CA SER A 152 -2.70 -4.36 14.90
C SER A 152 -1.68 -3.66 15.80
N ASP A 153 -0.44 -3.48 15.33
CA ASP A 153 0.59 -2.76 16.07
C ASP A 153 0.32 -1.24 16.07
N PRO A 154 0.48 -0.54 17.21
CA PRO A 154 0.26 0.91 17.27
C PRO A 154 1.09 1.70 16.24
N GLN A 155 2.32 1.29 15.95
CA GLN A 155 3.18 1.98 14.99
C GLN A 155 2.78 1.66 13.55
N ASP A 156 2.29 0.43 13.28
CA ASP A 156 1.71 0.09 11.97
C ASP A 156 0.43 0.90 11.71
N ARG A 157 -0.40 1.10 12.75
CA ARG A 157 -1.57 1.99 12.68
C ARG A 157 -1.18 3.44 12.48
N ALA A 158 -0.21 3.95 13.23
CA ALA A 158 0.27 5.32 13.07
C ALA A 158 0.75 5.57 11.63
N ALA A 159 1.47 4.61 11.05
CA ALA A 159 1.99 4.70 9.69
C ALA A 159 0.90 4.88 8.61
N THR A 160 -0.38 4.53 8.88
CA THR A 160 -1.44 4.74 7.90
C THR A 160 -1.84 6.20 7.73
N TYR A 161 -1.50 7.07 8.70
CA TYR A 161 -1.87 8.49 8.76
C TYR A 161 -0.92 9.41 7.97
N THR A 162 -0.37 8.94 6.85
CA THR A 162 0.35 9.78 5.87
C THR A 162 -0.59 10.17 4.73
N LEU A 163 -0.52 11.42 4.24
CA LEU A 163 -1.37 11.86 3.12
C LEU A 163 -1.04 11.15 1.80
N THR A 164 0.12 10.51 1.70
CA THR A 164 0.44 9.64 0.55
C THR A 164 -0.32 8.32 0.56
N ASN A 165 -1.06 7.98 1.63
CA ASN A 165 -1.94 6.82 1.72
C ASN A 165 -3.43 7.17 1.65
N VAL A 166 -3.74 8.43 1.35
CA VAL A 166 -5.09 8.97 1.42
C VAL A 166 -5.56 9.50 0.08
N VAL A 167 -6.85 9.32 -0.19
CA VAL A 167 -7.56 9.95 -1.31
C VAL A 167 -8.81 10.68 -0.80
N PRO A 168 -9.30 11.72 -1.51
CA PRO A 168 -10.59 12.32 -1.19
C PRO A 168 -11.74 11.34 -1.47
N GLU A 169 -12.40 10.87 -0.43
CA GLU A 169 -13.60 10.02 -0.55
C GLU A 169 -14.85 10.81 -0.16
N ILE A 170 -15.94 10.67 -0.91
CA ILE A 170 -17.23 11.26 -0.54
C ILE A 170 -17.63 10.75 0.84
N ARG A 171 -18.00 11.67 1.74
CA ARG A 171 -18.27 11.36 3.15
C ARG A 171 -19.23 10.18 3.32
N GLU A 172 -20.37 10.19 2.62
CA GLU A 172 -21.37 9.11 2.71
C GLU A 172 -20.86 7.76 2.21
N PHE A 173 -19.93 7.75 1.25
CA PHE A 173 -19.27 6.54 0.77
C PHE A 173 -18.26 6.01 1.80
N ASN A 174 -17.38 6.89 2.30
CA ASN A 174 -16.32 6.54 3.25
C ASN A 174 -16.88 5.96 4.56
N ILE A 175 -17.83 6.65 5.21
CA ILE A 175 -18.38 6.22 6.50
C ILE A 175 -19.47 5.15 6.38
N GLY A 176 -19.93 4.88 5.15
CA GLY A 176 -21.02 3.95 4.86
C GLY A 176 -20.51 2.70 4.14
N PRO A 177 -20.85 2.49 2.85
CA PRO A 177 -20.57 1.24 2.14
C PRO A 177 -19.10 0.81 2.14
N TRP A 178 -18.15 1.75 2.05
CA TRP A 178 -16.73 1.43 2.02
C TRP A 178 -16.24 0.94 3.39
N ARG A 179 -16.56 1.66 4.47
CA ARG A 179 -16.29 1.21 5.84
C ARG A 179 -16.85 -0.18 6.12
N GLU A 180 -18.08 -0.46 5.70
CA GLU A 180 -18.66 -1.79 5.87
C GLU A 180 -17.90 -2.87 5.08
N HIS A 181 -17.35 -2.51 3.92
CA HIS A 181 -16.53 -3.42 3.14
C HIS A 181 -15.19 -3.75 3.81
N GLU A 182 -14.49 -2.75 4.33
CA GLU A 182 -13.26 -2.95 5.08
C GLU A 182 -13.49 -3.87 6.29
N GLU A 183 -14.57 -3.64 7.04
CA GLU A 183 -14.96 -4.49 8.16
C GLU A 183 -15.26 -5.94 7.73
N ARG A 184 -15.95 -6.13 6.59
CA ARG A 184 -16.18 -7.47 6.02
C ARG A 184 -14.87 -8.18 5.68
N ILE A 185 -13.89 -7.48 5.10
CA ILE A 185 -12.57 -8.04 4.80
C ILE A 185 -11.87 -8.43 6.12
N ARG A 186 -11.87 -7.54 7.11
CA ARG A 186 -11.24 -7.80 8.43
C ARG A 186 -11.79 -9.07 9.07
N VAL A 187 -13.11 -9.20 9.19
CA VAL A 187 -13.76 -10.38 9.78
C VAL A 187 -13.45 -11.64 8.97
N ARG A 188 -13.48 -11.57 7.65
CA ARG A 188 -13.19 -12.72 6.78
C ARG A 188 -11.76 -13.19 6.91
N LEU A 189 -10.78 -12.28 6.82
CA LEU A 189 -9.37 -12.62 6.89
C LEU A 189 -8.96 -13.08 8.31
N ASN A 190 -9.48 -12.46 9.37
CA ASN A 190 -9.24 -12.91 10.75
C ASN A 190 -9.61 -14.39 10.95
N ASN A 191 -10.79 -14.77 10.45
CA ASN A 191 -11.39 -16.07 10.73
C ASN A 191 -10.88 -17.19 9.80
N PHE A 192 -10.61 -16.87 8.53
CA PHE A 192 -10.41 -17.88 7.49
C PHE A 192 -9.05 -17.82 6.80
N CYS A 193 -8.29 -16.73 6.90
CA CYS A 193 -6.91 -16.70 6.45
C CYS A 193 -5.99 -17.32 7.52
N ARG A 194 -5.20 -18.32 7.14
CA ARG A 194 -4.29 -19.06 8.02
C ARG A 194 -2.85 -18.59 7.90
N GLY A 195 -2.43 -18.17 6.71
CA GLY A 195 -1.13 -17.55 6.47
C GLY A 195 -1.18 -16.01 6.44
N VAL A 196 -0.29 -15.42 5.66
CA VAL A 196 -0.23 -13.97 5.44
C VAL A 196 -1.22 -13.59 4.34
N ALA A 197 -2.09 -12.62 4.63
CA ALA A 197 -2.93 -11.97 3.63
C ALA A 197 -2.27 -10.68 3.13
N TYR A 198 -2.17 -10.55 1.82
CA TYR A 198 -1.67 -9.36 1.13
C TYR A 198 -2.86 -8.63 0.52
N VAL A 199 -2.93 -7.32 0.72
CA VAL A 199 -4.03 -6.48 0.23
C VAL A 199 -3.47 -5.36 -0.63
N VAL A 200 -4.13 -5.09 -1.74
CA VAL A 200 -3.86 -3.96 -2.62
C VAL A 200 -5.15 -3.17 -2.76
N THR A 201 -5.11 -1.90 -2.36
CA THR A 201 -6.23 -0.97 -2.54
C THR A 201 -5.77 0.19 -3.41
N GLY A 202 -6.59 0.59 -4.37
CA GLY A 202 -6.26 1.68 -5.29
C GLY A 202 -7.49 2.39 -5.82
N VAL A 203 -7.24 3.31 -6.75
CA VAL A 203 -8.27 4.20 -7.28
C VAL A 203 -8.23 4.29 -8.80
N THR A 204 -9.37 4.64 -9.40
CA THR A 204 -9.44 5.13 -10.78
C THR A 204 -9.73 6.63 -10.77
N THR A 205 -9.32 7.35 -11.81
CA THR A 205 -9.47 8.81 -11.88
C THR A 205 -10.06 9.23 -13.22
N THR A 206 -10.96 10.21 -13.21
CA THR A 206 -11.54 10.84 -14.40
C THR A 206 -11.00 12.26 -14.66
N GLY A 207 -10.03 12.72 -13.87
CA GLY A 207 -9.41 14.04 -14.00
C GLY A 207 -10.04 15.14 -13.14
N ASN A 208 -11.05 14.80 -12.33
CA ASN A 208 -11.60 15.72 -11.33
C ASN A 208 -10.56 15.99 -10.25
N MET A 209 -10.46 17.24 -9.79
CA MET A 209 -9.48 17.65 -8.78
C MET A 209 -10.10 18.62 -7.77
N ILE A 210 -9.67 18.51 -6.51
CA ILE A 210 -9.87 19.54 -5.49
C ILE A 210 -9.05 20.77 -5.90
N ARG A 211 -9.69 21.94 -5.81
CA ARG A 211 -9.05 23.22 -6.10
C ARG A 211 -8.84 24.02 -4.84
N ARG A 212 -7.64 24.58 -4.69
CA ARG A 212 -7.27 25.50 -3.61
C ARG A 212 -6.63 26.73 -4.25
N ASN A 213 -7.07 27.92 -3.89
CA ASN A 213 -6.57 29.19 -4.48
C ASN A 213 -6.58 29.18 -6.02
N ASN A 214 -7.66 28.66 -6.62
CA ASN A 214 -7.83 28.48 -8.07
C ASN A 214 -6.79 27.56 -8.76
N GLN A 215 -6.02 26.78 -8.01
CA GLN A 215 -5.10 25.78 -8.56
C GLN A 215 -5.64 24.37 -8.30
N ASP A 216 -5.46 23.47 -9.27
CA ASP A 216 -5.74 22.06 -9.07
C ASP A 216 -4.67 21.48 -8.14
N ARG A 217 -5.12 20.78 -7.10
CA ARG A 217 -4.24 20.23 -6.05
C ARG A 217 -4.33 18.73 -6.01
N VAL A 218 -5.44 18.20 -5.52
CA VAL A 218 -5.58 16.77 -5.21
C VAL A 218 -6.58 16.12 -6.14
N GLY A 219 -6.18 15.04 -6.81
CA GLY A 219 -7.05 14.24 -7.66
C GLY A 219 -8.21 13.62 -6.88
N ILE A 220 -9.39 13.63 -7.46
CA ILE A 220 -10.58 13.00 -6.90
C ILE A 220 -10.80 11.64 -7.61
N PRO A 221 -10.81 10.52 -6.87
CA PRO A 221 -11.13 9.21 -7.40
C PRO A 221 -12.53 9.18 -8.00
N GLU A 222 -12.68 8.53 -9.15
CA GLU A 222 -13.99 8.12 -9.68
C GLU A 222 -14.47 6.87 -8.92
N GLU A 223 -13.58 5.88 -8.75
CA GLU A 223 -13.86 4.63 -8.07
C GLU A 223 -12.71 4.24 -7.14
N VAL A 224 -13.06 3.52 -6.08
CA VAL A 224 -12.10 2.87 -5.18
C VAL A 224 -12.25 1.36 -5.34
N TRP A 225 -11.12 0.67 -5.41
CA TRP A 225 -11.07 -0.78 -5.54
C TRP A 225 -10.11 -1.38 -4.51
N SER A 226 -10.41 -2.60 -4.08
CA SER A 226 -9.55 -3.36 -3.16
C SER A 226 -9.52 -4.82 -3.57
N ALA A 227 -8.36 -5.46 -3.44
CA ALA A 227 -8.18 -6.88 -3.69
C ALA A 227 -7.27 -7.48 -2.63
N TYR A 228 -7.54 -8.73 -2.24
CA TYR A 228 -6.64 -9.46 -1.34
C TYR A 228 -6.24 -10.83 -1.91
N CYS A 229 -5.11 -11.31 -1.42
CA CYS A 229 -4.52 -12.62 -1.67
C CYS A 229 -4.16 -13.27 -0.33
N CYS A 230 -4.72 -14.44 -0.05
CA CYS A 230 -4.35 -15.31 1.07
C CYS A 230 -4.26 -16.76 0.56
N ALA A 231 -3.06 -17.18 0.20
CA ALA A 231 -2.81 -18.50 -0.38
C ALA A 231 -3.05 -19.65 0.60
N GLU A 232 -2.86 -19.39 1.90
CA GLU A 232 -3.06 -20.35 2.99
C GLU A 232 -4.32 -20.00 3.78
N TYR A 233 -5.42 -20.70 3.51
CA TYR A 233 -6.72 -20.43 4.10
C TYR A 233 -7.43 -21.71 4.56
N ASP A 234 -8.47 -21.54 5.37
CA ASP A 234 -9.25 -22.64 5.91
C ASP A 234 -10.09 -23.33 4.81
N ARG A 235 -9.70 -24.55 4.45
CA ARG A 235 -10.41 -25.36 3.45
C ARG A 235 -11.75 -25.90 3.93
N ASN A 236 -12.02 -25.86 5.23
CA ASN A 236 -13.29 -26.26 5.85
C ASN A 236 -14.26 -25.08 6.05
N ALA A 237 -13.89 -23.87 5.61
CA ALA A 237 -14.77 -22.71 5.65
C ALA A 237 -16.11 -22.98 4.94
N PRO A 238 -17.23 -22.39 5.41
CA PRO A 238 -18.52 -22.46 4.73
C PRO A 238 -18.40 -22.13 3.24
N HIS A 239 -19.16 -22.78 2.37
CA HIS A 239 -18.98 -22.67 0.91
C HIS A 239 -18.99 -21.22 0.41
N ASN A 240 -19.92 -20.39 0.90
CA ASN A 240 -20.03 -18.97 0.57
C ASN A 240 -18.81 -18.13 1.00
N ILE A 241 -18.00 -18.61 1.94
CA ILE A 241 -16.71 -18.00 2.31
C ILE A 241 -15.59 -18.61 1.50
N ARG A 242 -15.58 -19.94 1.33
CA ARG A 242 -14.50 -20.68 0.66
C ARG A 242 -14.29 -20.25 -0.80
N ILE A 243 -15.36 -19.90 -1.52
CA ILE A 243 -15.28 -19.40 -2.91
C ILE A 243 -14.61 -18.02 -3.04
N ARG A 244 -14.37 -17.33 -1.91
CA ARG A 244 -13.72 -16.02 -1.84
C ARG A 244 -12.22 -16.12 -1.54
N PHE A 245 -11.69 -17.33 -1.42
CA PHE A 245 -10.27 -17.61 -1.24
C PHE A 245 -9.73 -18.43 -2.41
N PRO A 246 -8.44 -18.27 -2.78
CA PRO A 246 -7.42 -17.48 -2.08
C PRO A 246 -7.52 -15.97 -2.32
N THR A 247 -8.33 -15.54 -3.30
CA THR A 247 -8.43 -14.13 -3.69
C THR A 247 -9.86 -13.64 -3.80
N GLN A 248 -10.07 -12.37 -3.50
CA GLN A 248 -11.29 -11.65 -3.85
C GLN A 248 -10.98 -10.18 -4.10
N ALA A 249 -11.80 -9.54 -4.91
CA ALA A 249 -11.76 -8.11 -5.17
C ALA A 249 -13.11 -7.45 -4.90
N ALA A 250 -13.09 -6.14 -4.76
CA ALA A 250 -14.27 -5.30 -4.81
C ALA A 250 -13.97 -3.95 -5.44
N LEU A 251 -15.01 -3.33 -6.00
CA LEU A 251 -14.97 -1.97 -6.51
C LEU A 251 -16.25 -1.20 -6.12
N ALA A 252 -16.14 0.10 -5.96
CA ALA A 252 -17.27 0.98 -5.72
C ALA A 252 -17.03 2.37 -6.29
N LYS A 253 -18.11 3.05 -6.69
CA LYS A 253 -18.05 4.45 -7.09
C LYS A 253 -17.88 5.35 -5.87
N ASN A 254 -16.95 6.31 -5.98
CA ASN A 254 -16.73 7.36 -4.99
C ASN A 254 -17.81 8.44 -5.13
N ALA A 255 -19.04 8.12 -4.74
CA ALA A 255 -20.21 8.94 -4.97
C ALA A 255 -21.15 8.95 -3.76
N LYS A 256 -22.07 9.93 -3.74
CA LYS A 256 -23.12 9.98 -2.71
C LYS A 256 -24.20 8.91 -2.95
N GLU A 257 -24.53 8.66 -4.21
CA GLU A 257 -25.51 7.66 -4.66
C GLU A 257 -24.87 6.68 -5.65
N GLY A 258 -25.42 5.47 -5.76
CA GLY A 258 -24.85 4.43 -6.63
C GLY A 258 -23.48 3.91 -6.17
N ASN A 259 -23.12 4.16 -4.90
CA ASN A 259 -21.84 3.85 -4.26
C ASN A 259 -21.79 2.45 -3.63
N ARG A 260 -22.63 1.53 -4.13
CA ARG A 260 -22.68 0.15 -3.64
C ARG A 260 -21.39 -0.58 -3.98
N VAL A 261 -20.81 -1.24 -2.97
CA VAL A 261 -19.64 -2.10 -3.15
C VAL A 261 -20.04 -3.37 -3.90
N GLN A 262 -19.34 -3.63 -5.01
CA GLN A 262 -19.50 -4.81 -5.84
C GLN A 262 -18.34 -5.75 -5.56
N GLU A 263 -18.61 -6.92 -4.97
CA GLU A 263 -17.61 -7.99 -4.82
C GLU A 263 -17.48 -8.75 -6.15
N ILE A 264 -16.26 -8.87 -6.67
CA ILE A 264 -15.92 -9.53 -7.94
C ILE A 264 -14.66 -10.38 -7.78
N THR A 265 -14.31 -11.16 -8.80
CA THR A 265 -13.02 -11.84 -8.84
C THR A 265 -11.89 -10.87 -9.13
N VAL A 266 -10.66 -11.21 -8.73
CA VAL A 266 -9.47 -10.40 -9.06
C VAL A 266 -9.27 -10.29 -10.57
N GLN A 267 -9.56 -11.35 -11.33
CA GLN A 267 -9.46 -11.34 -12.79
C GLN A 267 -10.46 -10.37 -13.44
N GLU A 268 -11.71 -10.33 -12.96
CA GLU A 268 -12.70 -9.36 -13.43
C GLU A 268 -12.26 -7.92 -13.10
N LEU A 269 -11.69 -7.70 -11.92
CA LEU A 269 -11.13 -6.40 -11.55
C LEU A 269 -9.98 -6.01 -12.48
N GLU A 270 -9.04 -6.91 -12.77
CA GLU A 270 -7.92 -6.65 -13.68
C GLU A 270 -8.37 -6.28 -15.09
N ILE A 271 -9.36 -7.01 -15.63
CA ILE A 271 -9.99 -6.70 -16.92
C ILE A 271 -10.63 -5.30 -16.88
N TYR A 272 -11.37 -5.01 -15.81
CA TYR A 272 -12.01 -3.71 -15.62
C TYR A 272 -10.98 -2.58 -15.58
N LEU A 273 -9.95 -2.69 -14.75
CA LEU A 273 -8.92 -1.66 -14.57
C LEU A 273 -8.10 -1.43 -15.86
N THR A 274 -7.88 -2.47 -16.66
CA THR A 274 -7.23 -2.32 -17.98
C THR A 274 -7.99 -1.39 -18.93
N SER A 275 -9.32 -1.27 -18.76
CA SER A 275 -10.15 -0.35 -19.54
C SER A 275 -10.26 1.07 -18.95
N LYS A 276 -9.83 1.26 -17.70
CA LYS A 276 -10.04 2.51 -16.93
C LYS A 276 -8.77 3.24 -16.55
N MET A 277 -7.64 2.52 -16.46
CA MET A 277 -6.36 3.06 -16.01
C MET A 277 -5.31 2.94 -17.12
N ALA A 278 -4.27 3.76 -17.05
CA ALA A 278 -3.12 3.69 -17.95
C ALA A 278 -2.18 2.53 -17.56
N VAL A 279 -2.67 1.30 -17.70
CA VAL A 279 -1.93 0.06 -17.47
C VAL A 279 -1.78 -0.72 -18.77
N ASP A 280 -0.73 -1.54 -18.85
CA ASP A 280 -0.52 -2.40 -20.02
C ASP A 280 -1.43 -3.63 -20.03
N LYS A 281 -1.40 -4.39 -21.14
CA LYS A 281 -2.23 -5.60 -21.33
C LYS A 281 -1.84 -6.76 -20.42
N ASN A 282 -0.70 -6.70 -19.75
CA ASN A 282 -0.21 -7.72 -18.82
C ASN A 282 -0.37 -7.25 -17.36
N PHE A 283 -1.35 -6.37 -17.12
CA PHE A 283 -1.76 -5.93 -15.80
C PHE A 283 -2.12 -7.14 -14.92
N GLN A 284 -1.50 -7.21 -13.75
CA GLN A 284 -1.76 -8.25 -12.77
C GLN A 284 -1.47 -7.71 -11.37
N LEU A 285 -2.42 -7.89 -10.45
CA LEU A 285 -2.32 -7.39 -9.08
C LEU A 285 -1.43 -8.27 -8.19
N PHE A 286 -1.57 -9.60 -8.30
CA PHE A 286 -0.81 -10.55 -7.50
C PHE A 286 0.00 -11.49 -8.39
N TYR A 287 1.26 -11.72 -8.02
CA TYR A 287 2.13 -12.67 -8.72
C TYR A 287 1.43 -14.02 -8.88
N ASP A 288 1.45 -14.55 -10.11
CA ASP A 288 0.86 -15.83 -10.50
C ASP A 288 -0.58 -16.03 -9.97
N ASN A 289 -1.39 -14.96 -9.97
CA ASN A 289 -2.78 -14.98 -9.52
C ASN A 289 -2.96 -15.51 -8.08
N CYS A 290 -2.00 -15.25 -7.18
CA CYS A 290 -2.01 -15.75 -5.81
C CYS A 290 -1.93 -17.29 -5.70
N ASN A 291 -1.44 -17.97 -6.73
CA ASN A 291 -1.14 -19.39 -6.63
C ASN A 291 0.10 -19.57 -5.74
N SER A 292 -0.01 -20.41 -4.71
CA SER A 292 1.18 -20.82 -3.96
C SER A 292 2.05 -21.68 -4.87
N PRO A 293 3.36 -21.42 -5.01
CA PRO A 293 4.25 -22.36 -5.65
C PRO A 293 4.12 -23.70 -4.92
N SER A 294 3.97 -24.78 -5.69
CA SER A 294 3.88 -26.12 -5.11
C SER A 294 5.11 -26.39 -4.25
N PRO A 295 4.97 -26.85 -2.99
CA PRO A 295 6.10 -27.27 -2.18
C PRO A 295 6.77 -28.55 -2.71
N LEU A 296 6.16 -29.22 -3.70
CA LEU A 296 6.71 -30.40 -4.35
C LEU A 296 7.55 -30.00 -5.57
N PRO A 297 8.76 -30.58 -5.71
CA PRO A 297 9.57 -30.38 -6.91
C PRO A 297 8.82 -30.76 -8.19
N PRO A 298 9.05 -30.06 -9.32
CA PRO A 298 8.32 -30.27 -10.57
C PRO A 298 8.28 -31.71 -11.08
N TYR A 299 9.28 -32.52 -10.73
CA TYR A 299 9.44 -33.91 -11.18
C TYR A 299 8.43 -34.89 -10.56
N LEU A 300 7.71 -34.52 -9.50
CA LEU A 300 6.69 -35.38 -8.88
C LEU A 300 5.27 -35.15 -9.42
N ASN A 301 5.06 -34.14 -10.27
CA ASN A 301 3.76 -33.87 -10.90
C ASN A 301 3.46 -34.75 -12.14
N TYR A 302 4.38 -35.64 -12.53
CA TYR A 302 4.28 -36.48 -13.73
C TYR A 302 4.09 -37.98 -13.48
N ILE A 303 3.72 -38.39 -12.26
CA ILE A 303 3.34 -39.79 -12.00
C ILE A 303 1.82 -39.88 -11.91
N LYS A 304 1.17 -39.98 -13.07
CA LYS A 304 -0.16 -40.58 -13.23
C LYS A 304 -0.23 -41.32 -14.55
#